data_AF-A0A9D7X7G9-F1
#
_entry.id   AF-A0A9D7X7G9-F1
#
_cell.length_a   1.000
_cell.length_b   1.000
_cell.length_c   1.000
_cell.angle_alpha   90.00
_cell.angle_beta   90.00
_cell.angle_gamma   90.00
#
_symmetry.space_group_name_H-M   'P 1'
#
loop_
_entity.id
_entity.type
_entity.pdbx_description
1 polymer ?
#
loop_
_entity_poly.entity_id
_entity_poly.type
_entity_poly.pdbx_seq_one_letter_code
_entity_poly.pdbx_strand_id
1 'polypeptide(L)'
;MSFLNQMDPDDRDMVVSLPYRVGLRVSKSDDTGGNESDEQEMQALSSILSGYAQEVFGSETVQYIISETISKRNKWPEWSGTLEKVEDDCHKAIDVLSAVVDQKEVNAFKQHLIEIGESVAMAFREQQNLGMIAKLKLFMDYKKDKKLAAQKKISVKTWDQFLNISAHERRALRSIAGALNITYI
;
A
#
# COMPACT_ATOMS: atom_id res chain seq x y z
N MET A 1 20.94 12.78 13.45
CA MET A 1 21.08 11.34 13.14
C MET A 1 19.67 10.77 13.06
N SER A 2 19.34 9.99 12.02
CA SER A 2 17.99 9.42 11.86
C SER A 2 17.79 8.17 12.74
N PHE A 3 16.54 7.90 13.15
CA PHE A 3 16.14 6.66 13.82
C PHE A 3 16.47 5.41 12.98
N LEU A 4 16.50 5.51 11.64
CA LEU A 4 16.90 4.41 10.77
C LEU A 4 18.35 3.93 11.02
N ASN A 5 19.23 4.80 11.55
CA ASN A 5 20.61 4.41 11.86
C ASN A 5 20.73 3.63 13.17
N GLN A 6 19.63 3.50 13.92
CA GLN A 6 19.55 2.67 15.13
C GLN A 6 19.12 1.23 14.81
N MET A 7 18.67 0.98 13.57
CA MET A 7 18.30 -0.35 13.08
C MET A 7 19.50 -1.04 12.43
N ASP A 8 19.46 -2.38 12.41
CA ASP A 8 20.39 -3.16 11.60
C ASP A 8 20.23 -2.82 10.10
N PRO A 9 21.30 -2.90 9.30
CA PRO A 9 21.27 -2.51 7.89
C PRO A 9 20.19 -3.23 7.07
N ASP A 10 19.96 -4.52 7.35
CA ASP A 10 18.98 -5.36 6.66
C ASP A 10 17.55 -4.97 7.04
N ASP A 11 17.30 -4.72 8.33
CA ASP A 11 15.99 -4.28 8.83
C ASP A 11 15.65 -2.88 8.31
N ARG A 12 16.64 -1.99 8.24
CA ARG A 12 16.48 -0.68 7.61
C ARG A 12 16.15 -0.80 6.14
N ASP A 13 16.83 -1.65 5.38
CA ASP A 13 16.54 -1.82 3.95
C ASP A 13 15.13 -2.40 3.74
N MET A 14 14.75 -3.38 4.58
CA MET A 14 13.39 -3.93 4.61
C MET A 14 12.34 -2.83 4.84
N VAL A 15 12.45 -2.05 5.93
CA VAL A 15 11.49 -0.99 6.26
C VAL A 15 11.40 0.06 5.14
N VAL A 16 12.54 0.46 4.58
CA VAL A 16 12.60 1.44 3.48
C VAL A 16 12.06 0.87 2.17
N SER A 17 12.13 -0.44 1.94
CA SER A 17 11.58 -1.05 0.72
C SER A 17 10.05 -1.17 0.74
N LEU A 18 9.43 -1.19 1.92
CA LEU A 18 8.01 -1.53 2.07
C LEU A 18 7.04 -0.60 1.34
N PRO A 19 7.17 0.74 1.35
CA PRO A 19 6.25 1.61 0.62
C PRO A 19 6.18 1.28 -0.88
N TYR A 20 7.34 0.98 -1.47
CA TYR A 20 7.43 0.54 -2.86
C TYR A 20 6.84 -0.86 -3.06
N ARG A 21 7.26 -1.84 -2.24
CA ARG A 21 6.88 -3.25 -2.40
C ARG A 21 5.40 -3.49 -2.14
N VAL A 22 4.80 -2.79 -1.17
CA VAL A 22 3.35 -2.84 -0.91
C VAL A 22 2.57 -2.31 -2.10
N GLY A 23 2.94 -1.14 -2.62
CA GLY A 23 2.31 -0.57 -3.81
C GLY A 23 2.37 -1.51 -5.02
N LEU A 24 3.57 -2.05 -5.30
CA LEU A 24 3.78 -2.97 -6.41
C LEU A 24 3.05 -4.31 -6.22
N ARG A 25 3.03 -4.86 -5.00
CA ARG A 25 2.33 -6.11 -4.68
C ARG A 25 0.82 -6.01 -4.89
N VAL A 26 0.24 -4.85 -4.59
CA VAL A 26 -1.18 -4.56 -4.84
C VAL A 26 -1.41 -4.44 -6.35
N SER A 27 -0.61 -3.65 -7.06
CA SER A 27 -0.70 -3.50 -8.52
C SER A 27 -0.67 -4.86 -9.24
N LYS A 28 0.33 -5.69 -8.93
CA LYS A 28 0.54 -7.02 -9.54
C LYS A 28 -0.42 -8.11 -9.05
N SER A 29 -1.40 -7.77 -8.22
CA SER A 29 -2.38 -8.75 -7.76
C SER A 29 -3.48 -9.02 -8.78
N ASP A 30 -3.72 -8.11 -9.72
CA ASP A 30 -4.61 -8.31 -10.85
C ASP A 30 -3.80 -8.79 -12.06
N ASP A 31 -4.03 -10.02 -12.50
CA ASP A 31 -3.23 -10.76 -13.50
C ASP A 31 -3.52 -10.30 -14.95
N THR A 32 -3.92 -9.04 -15.12
CA THR A 32 -4.51 -8.50 -16.36
C THR A 32 -3.55 -7.65 -17.20
N GLY A 33 -2.29 -7.47 -16.80
CA GLY A 33 -1.32 -6.60 -17.48
C GLY A 33 -0.21 -7.37 -18.22
N GLY A 34 0.06 -7.00 -19.48
CA GLY A 34 1.27 -7.40 -20.22
C GLY A 34 2.42 -6.39 -20.02
N ASN A 35 3.58 -6.59 -20.67
CA ASN A 35 4.81 -5.80 -20.42
C ASN A 35 4.68 -4.26 -20.53
N GLU A 36 3.78 -3.70 -21.35
CA GLU A 36 3.55 -2.24 -21.41
C GLU A 36 2.87 -1.69 -20.14
N SER A 37 2.22 -2.57 -19.37
CA SER A 37 1.62 -2.28 -18.07
C SER A 37 2.67 -1.98 -17.01
N ASP A 38 3.80 -2.71 -17.01
CA ASP A 38 4.82 -2.63 -15.97
C ASP A 38 5.49 -1.24 -15.89
N GLU A 39 5.80 -0.62 -17.04
CA GLU A 39 6.42 0.72 -17.06
C GLU A 39 5.46 1.81 -16.56
N GLN A 40 4.18 1.71 -16.93
CA GLN A 40 3.14 2.65 -16.50
C GLN A 40 2.85 2.50 -15.00
N GLU A 41 2.78 1.27 -14.50
CA GLU A 41 2.63 0.96 -13.07
C GLU A 41 3.78 1.55 -12.25
N MET A 42 5.01 1.41 -12.74
CA MET A 42 6.20 1.97 -12.08
C MET A 42 6.20 3.50 -12.08
N GLN A 43 5.73 4.14 -13.16
CA GLN A 43 5.60 5.59 -13.24
C GLN A 43 4.51 6.12 -12.29
N ALA A 44 3.35 5.44 -12.22
CA ALA A 44 2.27 5.77 -11.30
C ALA A 44 2.73 5.63 -9.84
N LEU A 45 3.32 4.49 -9.47
CA LEU A 45 3.88 4.26 -8.14
C LEU A 45 4.95 5.29 -7.76
N SER A 46 5.85 5.62 -8.69
CA SER A 46 6.83 6.70 -8.51
C SER A 46 6.17 8.04 -8.21
N SER A 47 5.12 8.39 -8.95
CA SER A 47 4.42 9.67 -8.82
C SER A 47 3.66 9.76 -7.50
N ILE A 48 3.02 8.65 -7.10
CA ILE A 48 2.35 8.51 -5.80
C ILE A 48 3.37 8.68 -4.67
N LEU A 49 4.46 7.89 -4.64
CA LEU A 49 5.48 7.99 -3.59
C LEU A 49 6.06 9.40 -3.51
N SER A 50 6.35 10.04 -4.65
CA SER A 50 6.83 11.42 -4.69
C SER A 50 5.82 12.43 -4.17
N GLY A 51 4.52 12.27 -4.47
CA GLY A 51 3.45 13.06 -3.87
C GLY A 51 3.44 12.90 -2.36
N TYR A 52 3.49 11.66 -1.88
CA TYR A 52 3.57 11.38 -0.45
C TYR A 52 4.81 12.06 0.18
N ALA A 53 6.02 11.89 -0.34
CA ALA A 53 7.23 12.50 0.25
C ALA A 53 7.18 14.04 0.39
N GLN A 54 6.40 14.71 -0.46
CA GLN A 54 6.22 16.17 -0.44
C GLN A 54 5.07 16.62 0.49
N GLU A 55 4.18 15.72 0.88
CA GLU A 55 3.14 16.02 1.85
C GLU A 55 3.72 16.15 3.27
N VAL A 56 3.20 17.13 4.02
CA VAL A 56 3.51 17.27 5.44
C VAL A 56 2.67 16.22 6.17
N PHE A 57 3.23 15.03 6.35
CA PHE A 57 2.61 14.03 7.21
C PHE A 57 2.67 14.48 8.66
N GLY A 58 1.62 14.16 9.42
CA GLY A 58 1.65 14.28 10.88
C GLY A 58 2.63 13.31 11.58
N SER A 59 3.50 12.64 10.81
CA SER A 59 4.51 11.67 11.21
C SER A 59 5.81 11.88 10.40
N GLU A 60 6.85 12.36 11.08
CA GLU A 60 8.19 12.54 10.49
C GLU A 60 8.83 11.20 10.12
N THR A 61 8.50 10.13 10.86
CA THR A 61 8.98 8.76 10.60
C THR A 61 8.57 8.30 9.22
N VAL A 62 7.28 8.41 8.89
CA VAL A 62 6.76 8.01 7.57
C VAL A 62 7.39 8.85 6.47
N GLN A 63 7.44 10.16 6.64
CA GLN A 63 8.02 11.06 5.64
C GLN A 63 9.47 10.69 5.33
N TYR A 64 10.25 10.37 6.37
CA TYR A 64 11.63 9.97 6.21
C TYR A 64 11.77 8.62 5.50
N ILE A 65 10.95 7.61 5.86
CA ILE A 65 10.97 6.30 5.21
C ILE A 65 10.63 6.41 3.71
N ILE A 66 9.58 7.17 3.37
CA ILE A 66 9.17 7.36 1.97
C ILE A 66 10.25 8.13 1.19
N SER A 67 10.85 9.16 1.80
CA SER A 67 11.96 9.90 1.20
C SER A 67 13.17 9.00 0.91
N GLU A 68 13.52 8.13 1.85
CA GLU A 68 14.57 7.12 1.67
C GLU A 68 14.19 6.05 0.63
N THR A 69 12.91 5.73 0.51
CA THR A 69 12.41 4.80 -0.53
C THR A 69 12.69 5.38 -1.92
N ILE A 70 12.43 6.69 -2.09
CA ILE A 70 12.63 7.42 -3.34
C ILE A 70 14.12 7.64 -3.61
N SER A 71 14.93 7.96 -2.59
CA SER A 71 16.37 8.17 -2.76
C SER A 71 17.08 6.91 -3.27
N LYS A 72 16.51 5.73 -2.98
CA LYS A 72 17.00 4.40 -3.39
C LYS A 72 16.26 3.82 -4.61
N ARG A 73 15.77 4.66 -5.53
CA ARG A 73 15.15 4.22 -6.80
C ARG A 73 15.96 3.19 -7.58
N ASN A 74 17.29 3.25 -7.50
CA ASN A 74 18.18 2.30 -8.13
C ASN A 74 18.05 0.86 -7.57
N LYS A 75 17.52 0.67 -6.36
CA LYS A 75 17.26 -0.63 -5.74
C LYS A 75 15.87 -1.20 -6.05
N TRP A 76 14.97 -0.41 -6.64
CA TRP A 76 13.60 -0.86 -6.90
C TRP A 76 13.51 -2.15 -7.73
N PRO A 77 14.33 -2.36 -8.77
CA PRO A 77 14.33 -3.63 -9.51
C PRO A 77 14.67 -4.84 -8.62
N GLU A 78 15.61 -4.68 -7.68
CA GLU A 78 15.97 -5.72 -6.72
C GLU A 78 14.80 -6.00 -5.76
N TRP A 79 14.20 -4.95 -5.20
CA TRP A 79 13.06 -5.06 -4.29
C TRP A 79 11.82 -5.70 -4.95
N SER A 80 11.65 -5.51 -6.26
CA SER A 80 10.56 -6.14 -7.03
C SER A 80 10.66 -7.67 -7.09
N GLY A 81 11.84 -8.25 -6.82
CA GLY A 81 12.06 -9.71 -6.83
C GLY A 81 11.65 -10.43 -5.55
N THR A 82 11.11 -9.72 -4.55
CA THR A 82 10.78 -10.28 -3.22
C THR A 82 9.34 -9.99 -2.78
N LEU A 83 8.43 -9.77 -3.73
CA LEU A 83 7.04 -9.37 -3.44
C LEU A 83 6.24 -10.42 -2.65
N GLU A 84 6.65 -11.68 -2.72
CA GLU A 84 6.05 -12.79 -1.97
C GLU A 84 6.26 -12.68 -0.46
N LYS A 85 7.29 -11.97 0.00
CA LYS A 85 7.62 -11.79 1.43
C LYS A 85 7.02 -10.54 2.05
N VAL A 86 6.25 -9.74 1.29
CA VAL A 86 5.75 -8.44 1.76
C VAL A 86 4.93 -8.55 3.04
N GLU A 87 4.14 -9.60 3.19
CA GLU A 87 3.32 -9.80 4.41
C GLU A 87 4.19 -10.14 5.62
N ASP A 88 5.21 -11.00 5.47
CA ASP A 88 6.15 -11.33 6.54
C ASP A 88 6.99 -10.10 6.94
N ASP A 89 7.43 -9.33 5.95
CA ASP A 89 8.19 -8.10 6.18
C ASP A 89 7.33 -6.99 6.80
N CYS A 90 6.03 -6.94 6.51
CA CYS A 90 5.08 -6.06 7.20
C CYS A 90 4.98 -6.38 8.69
N HIS A 91 4.91 -7.67 9.07
CA HIS A 91 4.93 -8.06 10.48
C HIS A 91 6.24 -7.66 11.14
N LYS A 92 7.38 -8.03 10.53
CA LYS A 92 8.71 -7.75 11.06
C LYS A 92 8.98 -6.24 11.19
N ALA A 93 8.52 -5.44 10.23
CA ALA A 93 8.67 -4.00 10.28
C ALA A 93 7.97 -3.37 11.48
N ILE A 94 6.85 -3.93 11.94
CA ILE A 94 6.18 -3.45 13.15
C ILE A 94 7.06 -3.67 14.37
N ASP A 95 7.63 -4.87 14.50
CA ASP A 95 8.48 -5.22 15.65
C ASP A 95 9.74 -4.34 15.68
N VAL A 96 10.40 -4.18 14.54
CA VAL A 96 11.61 -3.34 14.41
C VAL A 96 11.29 -1.86 14.67
N LEU A 97 10.23 -1.31 14.06
CA LEU A 97 9.88 0.10 14.25
C LEU A 97 9.46 0.38 15.70
N SER A 98 8.70 -0.51 16.32
CA SER A 98 8.24 -0.33 17.71
C SER A 98 9.38 -0.30 18.72
N ALA A 99 10.58 -0.80 18.36
CA ALA A 99 11.76 -0.74 19.20
C ALA A 99 12.46 0.63 19.17
N VAL A 100 12.25 1.45 18.14
CA VAL A 100 13.02 2.69 17.90
C VAL A 100 12.17 3.96 17.75
N VAL A 101 10.87 3.82 17.50
CA VAL A 101 9.91 4.94 17.44
C VAL A 101 8.70 4.68 18.33
N ASP A 102 7.94 5.74 18.61
CA ASP A 102 6.73 5.60 19.42
C ASP A 102 5.59 4.88 18.67
N GLN A 103 4.61 4.39 19.43
CA GLN A 103 3.48 3.66 18.88
C GLN A 103 2.62 4.48 17.90
N LYS A 104 2.60 5.82 18.05
CA LYS A 104 1.84 6.71 17.17
C LYS A 104 2.49 6.75 15.78
N GLU A 105 3.81 6.84 15.71
CA GLU A 105 4.58 6.78 14.47
C GLU A 105 4.47 5.40 13.80
N VAL A 106 4.49 4.31 14.59
CA VAL A 106 4.22 2.95 14.07
C VAL A 106 2.84 2.86 13.44
N ASN A 107 1.81 3.39 14.11
CA ASN A 107 0.44 3.36 13.59
C ASN A 107 0.29 4.21 12.31
N ALA A 108 0.96 5.36 12.26
CA ALA A 108 1.01 6.19 11.06
C ALA A 108 1.68 5.45 9.90
N PHE A 109 2.80 4.76 10.15
CA PHE A 109 3.47 3.93 9.15
C PHE A 109 2.55 2.85 8.57
N LYS A 110 1.90 2.08 9.44
CA LYS A 110 0.96 1.03 9.01
C LYS A 110 -0.16 1.59 8.14
N GLN A 111 -0.76 2.71 8.55
CA GLN A 111 -1.85 3.36 7.83
C GLN A 111 -1.40 3.85 6.45
N HIS A 112 -0.25 4.52 6.38
CA HIS A 112 0.28 5.04 5.12
C HIS A 112 0.70 3.95 4.13
N LEU A 113 1.17 2.79 4.59
CA LEU A 113 1.41 1.65 3.69
C LEU A 113 0.14 1.20 2.97
N ILE A 114 -0.99 1.13 3.69
CA ILE A 114 -2.28 0.79 3.11
C ILE A 114 -2.75 1.88 2.14
N GLU A 115 -2.64 3.14 2.51
CA GLU A 115 -3.03 4.27 1.66
C GLU A 115 -2.22 4.34 0.36
N ILE A 116 -0.92 4.02 0.41
CA ILE A 116 -0.08 3.92 -0.80
C ILE A 116 -0.59 2.78 -1.69
N GLY A 117 -0.83 1.59 -1.12
CA GLY A 117 -1.39 0.46 -1.87
C GLY A 117 -2.73 0.79 -2.52
N GLU A 118 -3.60 1.50 -1.82
CA GLU A 118 -4.90 1.97 -2.35
C GLU A 118 -4.73 2.98 -3.47
N SER A 119 -3.86 3.98 -3.28
CA SER A 119 -3.60 5.02 -4.27
C SER A 119 -3.09 4.42 -5.57
N VAL A 120 -2.25 3.38 -5.49
CA VAL A 120 -1.73 2.65 -6.65
C VAL A 120 -2.84 1.89 -7.37
N ALA A 121 -3.65 1.13 -6.63
CA ALA A 121 -4.78 0.40 -7.22
C ALA A 121 -5.77 1.34 -7.93
N MET A 122 -6.09 2.48 -7.32
CA MET A 122 -6.98 3.48 -7.91
C MET A 122 -6.39 4.12 -9.17
N ALA A 123 -5.10 4.52 -9.13
CA ALA A 123 -4.43 5.17 -10.25
C ALA A 123 -4.35 4.26 -11.48
N PHE A 124 -4.11 2.96 -11.27
CA PHE A 124 -3.99 2.01 -12.38
C PHE A 124 -5.33 1.69 -13.04
N ARG A 125 -6.41 1.60 -12.27
CA ARG A 125 -7.76 1.40 -12.82
C ARG A 125 -8.30 2.61 -13.60
N GLU A 126 -7.88 3.82 -13.26
CA GLU A 126 -8.22 5.02 -14.04
C GLU A 126 -7.58 5.00 -15.44
N GLN A 127 -6.44 4.33 -15.61
CA GLN A 127 -5.81 4.13 -16.92
C GLN A 127 -6.48 3.01 -17.74
N GLN A 128 -7.09 2.01 -17.09
CA GLN A 128 -7.84 0.91 -17.73
C GLN A 128 -9.37 1.16 -17.73
N ASN A 129 -9.89 1.84 -18.75
CA ASN A 129 -11.31 2.19 -18.90
C ASN A 129 -12.28 0.95 -18.79
N LEU A 130 -13.07 0.84 -17.71
CA LEU A 130 -13.92 -0.35 -17.39
C LEU A 130 -15.30 -0.40 -18.09
N GLY A 131 -15.66 -1.57 -18.65
CA GLY A 131 -16.97 -1.88 -19.26
C GLY A 131 -18.15 -2.15 -18.30
N MET A 132 -19.38 -2.02 -18.81
CA MET A 132 -20.64 -1.88 -18.04
C MET A 132 -21.07 -3.10 -17.16
N ILE A 133 -20.66 -4.32 -17.52
CA ILE A 133 -21.07 -5.57 -16.84
C ILE A 133 -20.27 -5.81 -15.54
N ALA A 134 -19.00 -5.40 -15.49
CA ALA A 134 -18.16 -5.50 -14.30
C ALA A 134 -18.68 -4.58 -13.16
N LYS A 135 -19.25 -3.41 -13.53
CA LYS A 135 -19.87 -2.46 -12.60
C LYS A 135 -21.06 -3.04 -11.83
N LEU A 136 -21.82 -3.96 -12.46
CA LEU A 136 -23.02 -4.57 -11.84
C LEU A 136 -22.65 -5.61 -10.76
N LYS A 137 -21.56 -6.37 -10.97
CA LYS A 137 -21.06 -7.35 -9.98
C LYS A 137 -20.44 -6.64 -8.78
N LEU A 138 -19.66 -5.59 -9.02
CA LEU A 138 -19.12 -4.69 -7.99
C LEU A 138 -20.21 -4.06 -7.12
N PHE A 139 -21.37 -3.72 -7.69
CA PHE A 139 -22.50 -3.17 -6.95
C PHE A 139 -23.11 -4.14 -5.94
N MET A 140 -23.11 -5.43 -6.24
CA MET A 140 -23.60 -6.45 -5.31
C MET A 140 -22.64 -6.67 -4.14
N ASP A 141 -21.33 -6.63 -4.40
CA ASP A 141 -20.30 -6.78 -3.36
C ASP A 141 -20.27 -5.56 -2.42
N TYR A 142 -20.40 -4.33 -2.96
CA TYR A 142 -20.52 -3.11 -2.14
C TYR A 142 -21.73 -3.13 -1.22
N LYS A 143 -22.87 -3.65 -1.69
CA LYS A 143 -24.06 -3.80 -0.84
C LYS A 143 -23.86 -4.79 0.31
N LYS A 144 -23.02 -5.82 0.13
CA LYS A 144 -22.63 -6.73 1.21
C LYS A 144 -21.69 -6.07 2.21
N ASP A 145 -20.65 -5.40 1.74
CA ASP A 145 -19.65 -4.73 2.60
C ASP A 145 -20.28 -3.56 3.38
N LYS A 146 -21.18 -2.79 2.76
CA LYS A 146 -21.97 -1.74 3.43
C LYS A 146 -22.90 -2.30 4.52
N LYS A 147 -23.45 -3.51 4.34
CA LYS A 147 -24.31 -4.16 5.34
C LYS A 147 -23.48 -4.65 6.54
N LEU A 148 -22.27 -5.15 6.30
CA LEU A 148 -21.31 -5.55 7.33
C LEU A 148 -20.77 -4.34 8.13
N ALA A 149 -20.43 -3.25 7.44
CA ALA A 149 -19.94 -2.02 8.08
C ALA A 149 -21.03 -1.29 8.87
N ALA A 150 -22.29 -1.31 8.40
CA ALA A 150 -23.45 -0.78 9.15
C ALA A 150 -23.70 -1.55 10.45
N GLN A 151 -23.43 -2.86 10.49
CA GLN A 151 -23.50 -3.65 11.72
C GLN A 151 -22.36 -3.33 12.70
N LYS A 152 -21.20 -2.88 12.20
CA LYS A 152 -20.01 -2.58 13.01
C LYS A 152 -19.83 -1.09 13.37
N LYS A 153 -20.72 -0.20 12.92
CA LYS A 153 -20.64 1.28 13.09
C LYS A 153 -19.31 1.90 12.60
N ILE A 154 -18.75 1.36 11.52
CA ILE A 154 -17.52 1.87 10.90
C ILE A 154 -17.89 2.66 9.65
N SER A 155 -17.19 3.75 9.36
CA SER A 155 -17.40 4.54 8.14
C SER A 155 -17.06 3.69 6.90
N VAL A 156 -17.95 3.74 5.91
CA VAL A 156 -17.80 2.96 4.66
C VAL A 156 -17.18 3.86 3.60
N LYS A 157 -16.22 3.32 2.84
CA LYS A 157 -15.67 4.00 1.66
C LYS A 157 -16.77 4.40 0.67
N THR A 158 -16.52 5.48 -0.07
CA THR A 158 -17.47 5.96 -1.06
C THR A 158 -17.58 4.96 -2.23
N TRP A 159 -18.70 5.00 -2.93
CA TRP A 159 -19.00 4.11 -4.04
C TRP A 159 -17.96 4.18 -5.17
N ASP A 160 -17.39 5.37 -5.42
CA ASP A 160 -16.33 5.58 -6.43
C ASP A 160 -15.00 4.94 -6.01
N GLN A 161 -14.60 5.07 -4.74
CA GLN A 161 -13.41 4.40 -4.19
C GLN A 161 -13.54 2.88 -4.23
N PHE A 162 -14.75 2.34 -4.06
CA PHE A 162 -15.01 0.91 -4.14
C PHE A 162 -14.98 0.39 -5.59
N LEU A 163 -15.42 1.20 -6.55
CA LEU A 163 -15.42 0.87 -7.97
C LEU A 163 -14.02 0.91 -8.60
N ASN A 164 -13.06 1.62 -8.01
CA ASN A 164 -11.72 1.78 -8.58
C ASN A 164 -10.67 0.77 -8.07
N ILE A 165 -11.05 -0.19 -7.20
CA ILE A 165 -10.14 -1.24 -6.73
C ILE A 165 -10.74 -2.61 -7.06
N SER A 166 -9.99 -3.47 -7.74
CA SER A 166 -10.38 -4.82 -8.14
C SER A 166 -10.55 -5.77 -6.94
N ALA A 167 -11.20 -6.92 -7.17
CA ALA A 167 -11.41 -7.91 -6.11
C ALA A 167 -10.08 -8.56 -5.66
N HIS A 168 -9.11 -8.66 -6.56
CA HIS A 168 -7.79 -9.21 -6.26
C HIS A 168 -6.94 -8.18 -5.49
N GLU A 169 -6.97 -6.92 -5.90
CA GLU A 169 -6.32 -5.80 -5.21
C GLU A 169 -6.88 -5.61 -3.80
N ARG A 170 -8.21 -5.69 -3.63
CA ARG A 170 -8.82 -5.67 -2.30
C ARG A 170 -8.39 -6.84 -1.42
N ARG A 171 -8.21 -8.02 -2.00
CA ARG A 171 -7.71 -9.18 -1.25
C ARG A 171 -6.26 -8.96 -0.82
N ALA A 172 -5.41 -8.43 -1.71
CA ALA A 172 -4.04 -8.07 -1.39
C ALA A 172 -3.98 -7.02 -0.26
N LEU A 173 -4.77 -5.94 -0.37
CA LEU A 173 -4.86 -4.91 0.67
C LEU A 173 -5.36 -5.48 2.01
N ARG A 174 -6.37 -6.36 2.01
CA ARG A 174 -6.84 -7.04 3.23
C ARG A 174 -5.77 -7.93 3.86
N SER A 175 -4.98 -8.62 3.03
CA SER A 175 -3.87 -9.47 3.48
C SER A 175 -2.76 -8.64 4.13
N ILE A 176 -2.33 -7.56 3.46
CA ILE A 176 -1.32 -6.62 3.97
C ILE A 176 -1.83 -5.92 5.24
N ALA A 177 -3.10 -5.52 5.29
CA ALA A 177 -3.69 -4.94 6.50
C ALA A 177 -3.71 -5.93 7.66
N GLY A 178 -4.04 -7.20 7.40
CA GLY A 178 -3.93 -8.28 8.37
C GLY A 178 -2.52 -8.41 8.93
N ALA A 179 -1.51 -8.41 8.03
CA ALA A 179 -0.11 -8.46 8.42
C ALA A 179 0.35 -7.23 9.23
N LEU A 180 -0.26 -6.07 8.98
CA LEU A 180 0.01 -4.85 9.72
C LEU A 180 -0.76 -4.75 11.05
N ASN A 181 -1.57 -5.76 11.40
CA ASN A 181 -2.53 -5.73 12.50
C ASN A 181 -3.52 -4.55 12.40
N ILE A 182 -3.96 -4.22 11.19
CA ILE A 182 -5.03 -3.24 10.89
C ILE A 182 -6.27 -3.97 10.41
N THR A 183 -7.46 -3.49 10.82
CA THR A 183 -8.72 -3.93 10.22
C THR A 183 -9.03 -3.10 8.96
N TYR A 184 -8.96 -3.72 7.79
CA TYR A 184 -9.33 -3.12 6.51
C TYR A 184 -10.70 -3.64 6.04
N ILE A 185 -11.68 -2.75 5.86
CA ILE A 185 -13.08 -3.09 5.52
C ILE A 185 -13.44 -2.56 4.13
#